data_AF-A0A915BI07-F1
#
_entry.id   AF-A0A915BI07-F1
#
_cell.length_a   1.000
_cell.length_b   1.000
_cell.length_c   1.000
_cell.angle_alpha   90.00
_cell.angle_beta   90.00
_cell.angle_gamma   90.00
#
_symmetry.space_group_name_H-M   'P 1'
#
loop_
_entity.id
_entity.type
_entity.pdbx_description
1 polymer ?
#
loop_
_entity_poly.entity_id
_entity_poly.type
_entity_poly.pdbx_seq_one_letter_code
_entity_poly.pdbx_strand_id
1 'polypeptide(L)'
;MIAFTMEVISLKMAATLKGLPKINFNNNTIITFGEEINTPIPITIDINNELSPIEYHLNSVTFIPSESSSASTEKLDYFAVDPSYGDVRIDPALADHPEGVFSLHIDATQKSTRTSVADLITSVHNVKSSSMLKFIFNQEANHLSLNLDDFKTRLNSALNTDSSFAQISVVIGMPRSHSDSFKNRSSVCFHALRGDVILSQESAISVLSATLNGDSTISRLYQAFKVANIEPCSELERTLSSGIVVSRVTLFWIGVSLLGLLILISFCLYSCFIVRYKDCLDEKKAAMNGSEEHSLPRKKPCPSVQFYGIQHLAITE
;
A
#
# COMPACT_ATOMS: atom_id res chain seq x y z
N MET A 1 -0.92 3.01 2.94
CA MET A 1 -0.61 3.90 1.80
C MET A 1 -1.95 4.42 1.29
N ILE A 2 -2.16 5.72 1.15
CA ILE A 2 -3.42 6.33 0.69
C ILE A 2 -3.02 7.24 -0.48
N ALA A 3 -3.89 7.41 -1.46
CA ALA A 3 -3.53 8.10 -2.68
C ALA A 3 -4.77 8.82 -3.21
N PHE A 4 -4.59 9.91 -3.93
CA PHE A 4 -5.72 10.68 -4.42
C PHE A 4 -5.40 11.33 -5.75
N THR A 5 -6.44 11.80 -6.40
CA THR A 5 -6.33 12.55 -7.65
C THR A 5 -7.52 13.49 -7.77
N MET A 6 -7.31 14.60 -8.48
CA MET A 6 -8.25 15.70 -8.59
C MET A 6 -8.66 15.87 -10.05
N GLU A 7 -9.94 16.12 -10.28
CA GLU A 7 -10.49 16.49 -11.58
C GLU A 7 -11.36 17.75 -11.42
N VAL A 8 -11.10 18.79 -12.21
CA VAL A 8 -11.87 20.05 -12.21
C VAL A 8 -12.78 20.05 -13.43
N ILE A 9 -14.09 20.04 -13.22
CA ILE A 9 -15.09 20.09 -14.29
C ILE A 9 -15.67 21.50 -14.35
N SER A 10 -15.39 22.22 -15.44
CA SER A 10 -15.97 23.55 -15.69
C SER A 10 -17.44 23.41 -16.11
N LEU A 11 -18.36 23.80 -15.24
CA LEU A 11 -19.76 23.98 -15.61
C LEU A 11 -19.95 25.37 -16.25
N LYS A 12 -20.52 25.37 -17.46
CA LYS A 12 -20.83 26.52 -18.32
C LYS A 12 -21.03 27.85 -17.56
N MET A 13 -20.11 28.80 -17.73
CA MET A 13 -20.42 30.23 -17.63
C MET A 13 -19.66 31.02 -18.70
N ALA A 14 -20.22 31.09 -19.91
CA ALA A 14 -19.76 32.06 -20.93
C ALA A 14 -20.83 32.39 -22.00
N ALA A 15 -22.13 32.30 -21.69
CA ALA A 15 -23.17 32.76 -22.62
C ALA A 15 -23.64 34.21 -22.33
N THR A 16 -23.38 34.75 -21.13
CA THR A 16 -23.96 36.04 -20.70
C THR A 16 -22.94 37.17 -20.56
N LEU A 17 -21.65 36.93 -20.84
CA LEU A 17 -20.59 37.95 -20.70
C LEU A 17 -19.95 38.25 -22.06
N LYS A 18 -20.72 38.89 -22.96
CA LYS A 18 -20.14 39.59 -24.11
C LYS A 18 -19.39 40.82 -23.59
N GLY A 19 -18.06 40.71 -23.44
CA GLY A 19 -17.19 41.89 -23.26
C GLY A 19 -16.06 41.79 -22.23
N LEU A 20 -15.94 40.70 -21.46
CA LEU A 20 -14.83 40.52 -20.51
C LEU A 20 -13.76 39.55 -21.06
N PRO A 21 -12.48 39.74 -20.68
CA PRO A 21 -11.39 38.89 -21.16
C PRO A 21 -11.66 37.42 -20.82
N LYS A 22 -11.30 36.57 -21.76
CA LYS A 22 -11.44 35.11 -21.70
C LYS A 22 -10.70 34.58 -20.46
N ILE A 23 -11.45 34.22 -19.42
CA ILE A 23 -10.90 33.64 -18.20
C ILE A 23 -10.42 32.23 -18.52
N ASN A 24 -9.11 32.01 -18.43
CA ASN A 24 -8.51 30.68 -18.52
C ASN A 24 -8.26 30.15 -17.11
N PHE A 25 -8.72 28.92 -16.86
CA PHE A 25 -8.47 28.21 -15.60
C PHE A 25 -7.29 27.26 -15.79
N ASN A 26 -6.27 27.39 -14.95
CA ASN A 26 -5.15 26.44 -14.94
C ASN A 26 -5.43 25.33 -13.93
N ASN A 27 -5.79 24.16 -14.45
CA ASN A 27 -6.04 22.93 -13.69
C ASN A 27 -4.73 22.18 -13.50
N ASN A 28 -4.17 22.11 -12.29
CA ASN A 28 -2.97 21.31 -12.00
C ASN A 28 -2.81 21.05 -10.50
N THR A 29 -3.36 19.95 -9.96
CA THR A 29 -2.71 19.24 -8.82
C THR A 29 -3.33 17.87 -8.56
N ILE A 30 -2.55 16.81 -8.76
CA ILE A 30 -2.79 15.49 -8.19
C ILE A 30 -1.99 15.45 -6.89
N ILE A 31 -2.63 15.38 -5.74
CA ILE A 31 -1.93 15.17 -4.47
C ILE A 31 -2.23 13.72 -4.04
N THR A 32 -1.32 13.04 -3.34
CA THR A 32 -1.43 11.62 -2.93
C THR A 32 -1.15 11.53 -1.42
N PHE A 33 -2.09 10.98 -0.64
CA PHE A 33 -2.18 11.18 0.83
C PHE A 33 -1.27 10.17 1.49
N GLY A 34 -0.03 10.56 1.74
CA GLY A 34 1.00 9.67 2.27
C GLY A 34 2.40 9.98 1.76
N GLU A 35 2.55 10.89 0.79
CA GLU A 35 3.87 11.42 0.40
C GLU A 35 4.01 12.93 0.66
N GLU A 36 2.98 13.75 0.48
CA GLU A 36 3.04 15.19 0.79
C GLU A 36 1.70 15.70 1.33
N ILE A 37 1.64 15.95 2.65
CA ILE A 37 0.40 16.27 3.38
C ILE A 37 -0.01 17.76 3.20
N ASN A 38 0.85 18.60 2.60
CA ASN A 38 0.73 20.07 2.65
C ASN A 38 0.74 20.79 1.30
N THR A 39 0.46 20.13 0.18
CA THR A 39 0.38 20.84 -1.11
C THR A 39 -0.96 21.55 -1.25
N PRO A 40 -0.99 22.89 -1.38
CA PRO A 40 -2.21 23.61 -1.71
C PRO A 40 -2.67 23.23 -3.12
N ILE A 41 -3.98 23.26 -3.34
CA ILE A 41 -4.57 23.10 -4.67
C ILE A 41 -4.86 24.49 -5.22
N PRO A 42 -4.07 25.01 -6.18
CA PRO A 42 -4.25 26.36 -6.67
C PRO A 42 -5.44 26.45 -7.62
N ILE A 43 -6.37 27.36 -7.33
CA ILE A 43 -7.42 27.79 -8.27
C ILE A 43 -7.03 29.17 -8.77
N THR A 44 -6.16 29.22 -9.78
CA THR A 44 -5.72 30.50 -10.34
C THR A 44 -6.58 30.89 -11.54
N ILE A 45 -7.22 32.05 -11.42
CA ILE A 45 -7.87 32.76 -12.52
C ILE A 45 -6.84 33.76 -13.05
N ASP A 46 -6.49 33.67 -14.33
CA ASP A 46 -5.65 34.68 -14.98
C ASP A 46 -6.49 35.94 -15.23
N ILE A 47 -6.32 36.95 -14.37
CA ILE A 47 -7.09 38.19 -14.39
C ILE A 47 -6.19 39.30 -14.95
N ASN A 48 -6.54 39.81 -16.14
CA ASN A 48 -5.97 41.06 -16.63
C ASN A 48 -6.20 42.17 -15.59
N ASN A 49 -5.15 42.92 -15.30
CA ASN A 49 -4.90 43.82 -14.16
C ASN A 49 -5.90 44.99 -13.93
N GLU A 50 -7.10 44.97 -14.53
CA GLU A 50 -8.10 46.05 -14.49
C GLU A 50 -9.40 45.70 -13.73
N LEU A 51 -9.54 44.47 -13.21
CA LEU A 51 -10.74 44.05 -12.48
C LEU A 51 -10.57 44.18 -10.96
N SER A 52 -11.64 44.63 -10.27
CA SER A 52 -11.70 44.67 -8.81
C SER A 52 -11.33 43.32 -8.18
N PRO A 53 -10.72 43.30 -6.98
CA PRO A 53 -10.28 42.06 -6.33
C PRO A 53 -11.42 41.03 -6.23
N ILE A 54 -11.14 39.78 -6.61
CA ILE A 54 -12.06 38.65 -6.46
C ILE A 54 -11.83 38.03 -5.07
N GLU A 55 -12.92 37.62 -4.42
CA GLU A 55 -12.92 36.94 -3.14
C GLU A 55 -13.59 35.56 -3.29
N TYR A 56 -12.91 34.52 -2.81
CA TYR A 56 -13.34 33.13 -2.93
C TYR A 56 -13.98 32.61 -1.64
N HIS A 57 -15.09 31.90 -1.76
CA HIS A 57 -15.80 31.33 -0.62
C HIS A 57 -16.19 29.88 -0.91
N LEU A 58 -15.91 28.98 0.03
CA LEU A 58 -16.43 27.61 -0.02
C LEU A 58 -17.91 27.63 0.36
N ASN A 59 -18.78 27.36 -0.60
CA ASN A 59 -20.23 27.42 -0.42
C ASN A 59 -20.78 26.11 0.13
N SER A 60 -20.44 24.99 -0.52
CA SER A 60 -20.88 23.67 -0.06
C SER A 60 -19.89 22.57 -0.45
N VAL A 61 -19.95 21.46 0.29
CA VAL A 61 -19.21 20.23 0.01
C VAL A 61 -20.19 19.09 -0.06
N THR A 62 -20.15 18.34 -1.15
CA THR A 62 -20.95 17.12 -1.34
C THR A 62 -20.03 15.91 -1.34
N PHE A 63 -20.47 14.80 -0.75
CA PHE A 63 -19.70 13.56 -0.67
C PHE A 63 -20.45 12.41 -1.30
N ILE A 64 -19.76 11.69 -2.19
CA ILE A 64 -20.24 10.49 -2.86
C ILE A 64 -19.36 9.33 -2.37
N PRO A 65 -19.90 8.38 -1.58
CA PRO A 65 -19.14 7.24 -1.12
C PRO A 65 -18.73 6.34 -2.29
N SER A 66 -17.59 5.66 -2.13
CA SER A 66 -17.14 4.61 -3.06
C SER A 66 -18.05 3.38 -3.05
N GLU A 67 -17.90 2.51 -4.05
CA GLU A 67 -18.60 1.21 -4.12
C GLU A 67 -18.37 0.34 -2.88
N SER A 68 -17.20 0.47 -2.26
CA SER A 68 -16.79 -0.31 -1.08
C SER A 68 -17.21 0.33 0.25
N SER A 69 -17.75 1.55 0.24
CA SER A 69 -18.08 2.31 1.44
C SER A 69 -19.57 2.58 1.59
N SER A 70 -20.08 2.47 2.82
CA SER A 70 -21.48 2.75 3.16
C SER A 70 -21.61 3.86 4.21
N ALA A 71 -20.79 4.90 4.11
CA ALA A 71 -20.76 6.00 5.09
C ALA A 71 -21.71 7.16 4.72
N SER A 72 -22.30 7.79 5.75
CA SER A 72 -23.20 8.93 5.58
C SER A 72 -22.48 10.28 5.69
N THR A 73 -23.14 11.28 5.14
CA THR A 73 -22.72 12.68 4.95
C THR A 73 -22.74 13.48 6.25
N GLU A 74 -21.93 13.12 7.25
CA GLU A 74 -21.71 14.01 8.40
C GLU A 74 -20.65 15.09 8.10
N LYS A 75 -20.79 16.20 8.83
CA LYS A 75 -20.22 17.54 8.59
C LYS A 75 -18.75 17.49 8.12
N LEU A 76 -18.54 17.94 6.89
CA LEU A 76 -17.26 17.88 6.16
C LEU A 76 -16.43 19.14 6.40
N ASP A 77 -16.00 19.36 7.63
CA ASP A 77 -15.10 20.47 7.99
C ASP A 77 -13.62 20.14 7.62
N TYR A 78 -13.39 19.37 6.53
CA TYR A 78 -12.05 18.99 6.06
C TYR A 78 -11.46 19.95 5.03
N PHE A 79 -12.24 20.92 4.54
CA PHE A 79 -11.85 21.79 3.44
C PHE A 79 -11.97 23.25 3.84
N ALA A 80 -10.96 24.04 3.51
CA ALA A 80 -10.98 25.49 3.64
C ALA A 80 -10.43 26.12 2.36
N VAL A 81 -10.98 27.26 1.94
CA VAL A 81 -10.52 27.99 0.76
C VAL A 81 -9.89 29.30 1.21
N ASP A 82 -8.72 29.62 0.67
CA ASP A 82 -8.12 30.93 0.86
C ASP A 82 -8.94 32.00 0.12
N PRO A 83 -9.48 33.03 0.81
CA PRO A 83 -10.38 33.98 0.19
C PRO A 83 -9.70 34.92 -0.82
N SER A 84 -8.36 35.02 -0.81
CA SER A 84 -7.61 35.90 -1.72
C SER A 84 -7.08 35.15 -2.94
N TYR A 85 -6.61 33.92 -2.74
CA TYR A 85 -5.95 33.13 -3.78
C TYR A 85 -6.83 32.02 -4.37
N GLY A 86 -7.89 31.62 -3.67
CA GLY A 86 -8.72 30.48 -4.07
C GLY A 86 -8.09 29.13 -3.76
N ASP A 87 -6.95 29.10 -3.05
CA ASP A 87 -6.24 27.86 -2.72
C ASP A 87 -7.07 27.00 -1.76
N VAL A 88 -7.31 25.74 -2.15
CA VAL A 88 -8.00 24.78 -1.28
C VAL A 88 -6.98 24.14 -0.34
N ARG A 89 -7.23 24.27 0.96
CA ARG A 89 -6.52 23.59 2.05
C ARG A 89 -7.36 22.41 2.51
N ILE A 90 -6.68 21.28 2.70
CA ILE A 90 -7.32 20.03 3.13
C ILE A 90 -6.79 19.65 4.52
N ASP A 91 -7.68 19.29 5.43
CA ASP A 91 -7.34 18.73 6.73
C ASP A 91 -6.81 17.30 6.56
N PRO A 92 -5.60 16.98 7.05
CA PRO A 92 -5.04 15.63 7.00
C PRO A 92 -5.94 14.54 7.62
N ALA A 93 -6.85 14.89 8.53
CA ALA A 93 -7.84 13.98 9.11
C ALA A 93 -8.78 13.36 8.05
N LEU A 94 -8.86 13.93 6.85
CA LEU A 94 -9.55 13.35 5.70
C LEU A 94 -9.03 11.94 5.36
N ALA A 95 -7.76 11.64 5.67
CA ALA A 95 -7.16 10.33 5.43
C ALA A 95 -7.84 9.20 6.22
N ASP A 96 -8.45 9.50 7.38
CA ASP A 96 -9.20 8.54 8.19
C ASP A 96 -10.68 8.46 7.77
N HIS A 97 -11.14 9.42 6.98
CA HIS A 97 -12.50 9.43 6.45
C HIS A 97 -12.74 8.26 5.47
N PRO A 98 -13.97 7.76 5.35
CA PRO A 98 -14.35 6.78 4.35
C PRO A 98 -13.98 7.17 2.91
N GLU A 99 -13.74 6.14 2.08
CA GLU A 99 -13.37 6.28 0.68
C GLU A 99 -14.53 6.85 -0.15
N GLY A 100 -14.24 7.87 -0.97
CA GLY A 100 -15.24 8.51 -1.82
C GLY A 100 -14.75 9.78 -2.51
N VAL A 101 -15.65 10.46 -3.22
CA VAL A 101 -15.39 11.70 -3.97
C VAL A 101 -16.08 12.87 -3.29
N PHE A 102 -15.33 13.95 -3.05
CA PHE A 102 -15.81 15.21 -2.53
C PHE A 102 -15.93 16.22 -3.67
N SER A 103 -17.11 16.76 -3.89
CA SER A 103 -17.31 17.88 -4.82
C SER A 103 -17.49 19.17 -4.03
N LEU A 104 -16.53 20.09 -4.18
CA LEU A 104 -16.45 21.38 -3.52
C LEU A 104 -17.01 22.44 -4.46
N HIS A 105 -18.03 23.16 -3.99
CA HIS A 105 -18.62 24.30 -4.67
C HIS A 105 -18.03 25.58 -4.11
N ILE A 106 -17.32 26.33 -4.95
CA ILE A 106 -16.56 27.51 -4.58
C ILE A 106 -17.10 28.71 -5.38
N ASP A 107 -17.60 29.71 -4.66
CA ASP A 107 -18.08 30.95 -5.25
C ASP A 107 -16.93 31.95 -5.37
N ALA A 108 -16.71 32.45 -6.58
CA ALA A 108 -15.80 33.57 -6.83
C ALA A 108 -16.63 34.85 -6.95
N THR A 109 -16.48 35.77 -6.00
CA THR A 109 -17.29 36.99 -5.91
C THR A 109 -16.43 38.24 -6.09
N GLN A 110 -16.95 39.25 -6.78
CA GLN A 110 -16.23 40.51 -6.92
C GLN A 110 -16.39 41.37 -5.67
N LYS A 111 -15.30 41.77 -5.03
CA LYS A 111 -15.33 42.49 -3.74
C LYS A 111 -16.06 43.83 -3.79
N SER A 112 -16.01 44.54 -4.92
CA SER A 112 -16.63 45.86 -5.08
C SER A 112 -18.15 45.82 -5.20
N THR A 113 -18.70 44.80 -5.84
CA THR A 113 -20.13 44.70 -6.17
C THR A 113 -20.84 43.59 -5.41
N ARG A 114 -20.08 42.71 -4.73
CA ARG A 114 -20.56 41.46 -4.12
C ARG A 114 -21.34 40.57 -5.09
N THR A 115 -21.08 40.70 -6.39
CA THR A 115 -21.70 39.86 -7.42
C THR A 115 -20.86 38.61 -7.62
N SER A 116 -21.52 37.44 -7.69
CA SER A 116 -20.86 36.21 -8.13
C SER A 116 -20.39 36.36 -9.57
N VAL A 117 -19.12 36.08 -9.79
CA VAL A 117 -18.43 36.16 -11.08
C VAL A 117 -18.33 34.76 -11.68
N ALA A 118 -18.14 33.75 -10.85
CA ALA A 118 -18.10 32.35 -11.25
C ALA A 118 -18.53 31.42 -10.09
N ASP A 119 -19.13 30.30 -10.46
CA ASP A 119 -19.34 29.13 -9.61
C ASP A 119 -18.36 28.05 -10.07
N LEU A 120 -17.48 27.62 -9.16
CA LEU A 120 -16.37 26.72 -9.44
C LEU A 120 -16.62 25.39 -8.74
N ILE A 121 -16.53 24.29 -9.49
CA ILE A 121 -16.68 22.94 -8.93
C ILE A 121 -15.36 22.20 -9.04
N THR A 122 -14.89 21.70 -7.91
CA THR A 122 -13.63 20.98 -7.76
C THR A 122 -13.86 19.63 -7.09
N SER A 123 -13.35 18.54 -7.68
CA SER A 123 -13.47 17.21 -7.11
C SER A 123 -12.18 16.73 -6.44
N VAL A 124 -12.29 16.27 -5.19
CA VAL A 124 -11.19 15.65 -4.41
C VAL A 124 -11.54 14.20 -4.11
N HIS A 125 -10.69 13.26 -4.51
CA HIS A 125 -10.99 11.82 -4.38
C HIS A 125 -10.22 11.24 -3.19
N ASN A 126 -10.85 10.86 -2.09
CA ASN A 126 -10.17 10.15 -1.00
C ASN A 126 -10.13 8.66 -1.34
N VAL A 127 -8.98 8.14 -1.81
CA VAL A 127 -8.85 6.75 -2.29
C VAL A 127 -7.89 5.95 -1.42
N LYS A 128 -8.34 4.79 -0.94
CA LYS A 128 -7.51 3.85 -0.17
C LYS A 128 -6.72 2.97 -1.12
N SER A 129 -5.60 2.43 -0.63
CA SER A 129 -4.81 1.48 -1.44
C SER A 129 -5.60 0.25 -1.89
N SER A 130 -6.62 -0.16 -1.13
CA SER A 130 -7.49 -1.28 -1.46
C SER A 130 -8.30 -1.08 -2.74
N SER A 131 -8.44 0.16 -3.22
CA SER A 131 -9.15 0.50 -4.46
C SER A 131 -8.20 1.01 -5.55
N MET A 132 -6.88 0.90 -5.32
CA MET A 132 -5.86 1.35 -6.26
C MET A 132 -5.18 0.19 -7.00
N LEU A 133 -5.00 0.40 -8.29
CA LEU A 133 -4.29 -0.49 -9.20
C LEU A 133 -3.10 0.25 -9.82
N LYS A 134 -2.08 -0.48 -10.27
CA LYS A 134 -0.95 0.04 -11.03
C LYS A 134 -0.93 -0.57 -12.41
N PHE A 135 -0.75 0.27 -13.44
CA PHE A 135 -0.29 -0.21 -14.73
C PHE A 135 1.22 -0.43 -14.65
N ILE A 136 1.67 -1.60 -15.06
CA ILE A 136 3.09 -1.90 -15.25
C ILE A 136 3.42 -1.68 -16.72
N PHE A 137 4.44 -0.87 -17.02
CA PHE A 137 4.88 -0.59 -18.38
C PHE A 137 6.27 -1.16 -18.62
N ASN A 138 6.48 -1.76 -19.80
CA ASN A 138 7.80 -2.17 -20.29
C ASN A 138 8.57 -0.97 -20.91
N GLN A 139 8.70 0.11 -20.14
CA GLN A 139 9.52 1.28 -20.46
C GLN A 139 9.99 1.99 -19.19
N GLU A 140 10.99 2.87 -19.31
CA GLU A 140 11.52 3.65 -18.19
C GLU A 140 10.57 4.78 -17.76
N ALA A 141 10.61 5.14 -16.47
CA ALA A 141 9.72 6.16 -15.90
C ALA A 141 9.89 7.54 -16.56
N ASN A 142 11.12 7.91 -16.94
CA ASN A 142 11.39 9.17 -17.65
C ASN A 142 10.69 9.22 -19.02
N HIS A 143 10.72 8.12 -19.76
CA HIS A 143 10.07 8.03 -21.07
C HIS A 143 8.54 7.93 -20.95
N LEU A 144 8.04 7.24 -19.92
CA LEU A 144 6.62 7.20 -19.60
C LEU A 144 6.11 8.61 -19.24
N SER A 145 6.86 9.36 -18.43
CA SER A 145 6.47 10.71 -17.99
C SER A 145 6.20 11.66 -19.15
N LEU A 146 6.98 11.56 -20.24
CA LEU A 146 6.80 12.39 -21.45
C LEU A 146 5.51 12.07 -22.22
N ASN A 147 4.96 10.86 -22.06
CA ASN A 147 3.83 10.37 -22.84
C ASN A 147 2.61 10.03 -21.96
N LEU A 148 2.69 10.26 -20.65
CA LEU A 148 1.68 9.81 -19.69
C LEU A 148 0.34 10.52 -19.91
N ASP A 149 0.36 11.81 -20.24
CA ASP A 149 -0.85 12.58 -20.53
C ASP A 149 -1.55 12.11 -21.80
N ASP A 150 -0.79 11.72 -22.84
CA ASP A 150 -1.34 11.14 -24.07
C ASP A 150 -1.97 9.77 -23.77
N PHE A 151 -1.30 8.94 -22.96
CA PHE A 151 -1.85 7.66 -22.49
C PHE A 151 -3.18 7.88 -21.74
N LYS A 152 -3.19 8.78 -20.75
CA LYS A 152 -4.37 9.12 -19.95
C LYS A 152 -5.54 9.56 -20.83
N THR A 153 -5.28 10.46 -21.76
CA THR A 153 -6.30 11.02 -22.67
C THR A 153 -6.88 9.93 -23.57
N ARG A 154 -6.03 9.12 -24.19
CA ARG A 154 -6.47 8.05 -25.09
C ARG A 154 -7.16 6.91 -24.35
N LEU A 155 -6.75 6.58 -23.13
CA LEU A 155 -7.39 5.55 -22.31
C LEU A 155 -8.83 5.95 -21.99
N ASN A 156 -9.03 7.15 -21.47
CA ASN A 156 -10.37 7.66 -21.15
C ASN A 156 -11.23 7.82 -22.42
N SER A 157 -10.66 8.25 -23.54
CA SER A 157 -11.38 8.29 -24.81
C SER A 157 -11.81 6.90 -25.29
N ALA A 158 -10.95 5.88 -25.15
CA ALA A 158 -11.24 4.52 -25.56
C ALA A 158 -12.34 3.88 -24.68
N LEU A 159 -12.30 4.12 -23.37
CA LEU A 159 -13.32 3.66 -22.42
C LEU A 159 -14.69 4.29 -22.71
N ASN A 160 -14.73 5.58 -23.04
CA ASN A 160 -15.98 6.26 -23.40
C ASN A 160 -16.58 5.84 -24.74
N THR A 161 -15.79 5.24 -25.64
CA THR A 161 -16.26 4.81 -26.97
C THR A 161 -17.01 3.49 -26.91
N ASP A 162 -16.65 2.61 -25.97
CA ASP A 162 -17.30 1.32 -25.79
C ASP A 162 -18.54 1.48 -24.90
N SER A 163 -19.73 1.17 -25.42
CA SER A 163 -20.98 1.32 -24.69
C SER A 163 -21.06 0.45 -23.44
N SER A 164 -20.28 -0.63 -23.36
CA SER A 164 -20.20 -1.49 -22.17
C SER A 164 -19.42 -0.84 -21.01
N PHE A 165 -18.59 0.17 -21.31
CA PHE A 165 -17.76 0.90 -20.36
C PHE A 165 -18.09 2.40 -20.32
N ALA A 166 -19.19 2.81 -20.94
CA ALA A 166 -19.66 4.18 -20.89
C ALA A 166 -19.78 4.63 -19.43
N GLN A 167 -19.29 5.85 -19.13
CA GLN A 167 -19.17 6.43 -17.80
C GLN A 167 -18.00 5.90 -16.96
N ILE A 168 -17.14 5.04 -17.48
CA ILE A 168 -15.93 4.64 -16.76
C ILE A 168 -14.78 5.58 -17.11
N SER A 169 -14.20 6.21 -16.10
CA SER A 169 -12.99 7.01 -16.21
C SER A 169 -11.87 6.42 -15.36
N VAL A 170 -10.64 6.61 -15.81
CA VAL A 170 -9.43 6.19 -15.12
C VAL A 170 -8.61 7.42 -14.79
N VAL A 171 -8.24 7.49 -13.53
CA VAL A 171 -7.57 8.62 -12.96
C VAL A 171 -6.18 8.16 -12.51
N ILE A 172 -5.17 8.72 -13.16
CA ILE A 172 -3.78 8.23 -13.15
C ILE A 172 -2.90 9.19 -12.35
N GLY A 173 -2.11 8.64 -11.43
CA GLY A 173 -1.13 9.37 -10.62
C GLY A 173 0.24 9.54 -11.30
N MET A 174 1.27 9.79 -10.48
CA MET A 174 2.63 10.01 -10.98
C MET A 174 3.37 8.70 -11.29
N PRO A 175 4.18 8.66 -12.36
CA PRO A 175 4.95 7.48 -12.74
C PRO A 175 6.10 7.26 -11.75
N ARG A 176 6.32 6.00 -11.38
CA ARG A 176 7.42 5.56 -10.51
C ARG A 176 8.24 4.47 -11.19
N SER A 177 9.52 4.37 -10.83
CA SER A 177 10.35 3.22 -11.22
C SER A 177 9.81 1.95 -10.56
N HIS A 178 9.71 0.87 -11.33
CA HIS A 178 9.24 -0.41 -10.82
C HIS A 178 10.43 -1.21 -10.27
N SER A 179 10.36 -1.65 -9.01
CA SER A 179 11.50 -2.16 -8.24
C SER A 179 11.87 -3.63 -8.49
N ASP A 180 11.34 -4.26 -9.53
CA ASP A 180 11.72 -5.64 -9.86
C ASP A 180 13.07 -5.67 -10.59
N SER A 181 13.93 -6.60 -10.16
CA SER A 181 15.35 -6.73 -10.53
C SER A 181 15.64 -6.97 -12.03
N PHE A 182 14.63 -6.92 -12.89
CA PHE A 182 14.74 -7.06 -14.33
C PHE A 182 14.27 -5.77 -15.05
N LYS A 183 15.26 -4.95 -15.44
CA LYS A 183 15.28 -3.94 -16.54
C LYS A 183 14.07 -3.01 -16.71
N ASN A 184 14.35 -1.70 -16.69
CA ASN A 184 13.64 -0.64 -17.43
C ASN A 184 12.11 -0.72 -17.46
N ARG A 185 11.51 -0.96 -16.29
CA ARG A 185 10.06 -0.95 -16.09
C ARG A 185 9.65 0.22 -15.21
N SER A 186 8.47 0.73 -15.48
CA SER A 186 7.83 1.78 -14.70
C SER A 186 6.43 1.38 -14.35
N SER A 187 5.93 1.92 -13.25
CA SER A 187 4.55 1.70 -12.84
C SER A 187 3.86 3.03 -12.54
N VAL A 188 2.58 3.12 -12.84
CA VAL A 188 1.75 4.26 -12.44
C VAL A 188 0.53 3.75 -11.69
N CYS A 189 0.28 4.30 -10.50
CA CYS A 189 -0.93 4.02 -9.74
C CYS A 189 -2.13 4.77 -10.33
N PHE A 190 -3.29 4.16 -10.24
CA PHE A 190 -4.55 4.68 -10.72
C PHE A 190 -5.73 4.11 -9.93
N HIS A 191 -6.86 4.81 -9.99
CA HIS A 191 -8.17 4.28 -9.60
C HIS A 191 -9.17 4.52 -10.74
N ALA A 192 -10.21 3.70 -10.76
CA ALA A 192 -11.28 3.81 -11.74
C ALA A 192 -12.54 4.37 -11.09
N LEU A 193 -13.30 5.14 -11.85
CA LEU A 193 -14.62 5.64 -11.46
C LEU A 193 -15.67 5.13 -12.43
N ARG A 194 -16.90 5.01 -11.95
CA ARG A 194 -18.10 4.89 -12.77
C ARG A 194 -19.01 6.07 -12.46
N GLY A 195 -19.06 7.05 -13.36
CA GLY A 195 -19.55 8.39 -13.04
C GLY A 195 -18.67 9.00 -11.95
N ASP A 196 -19.28 9.40 -10.84
CA ASP A 196 -18.59 10.00 -9.68
C ASP A 196 -18.33 9.00 -8.54
N VAL A 197 -18.52 7.70 -8.77
CA VAL A 197 -18.32 6.64 -7.77
C VAL A 197 -16.99 5.93 -8.00
N ILE A 198 -16.12 5.92 -7.00
CA ILE A 198 -14.87 5.13 -7.02
C ILE A 198 -15.21 3.64 -7.01
N LEU A 199 -14.61 2.90 -7.95
CA LEU A 199 -14.78 1.45 -8.08
C LEU A 199 -13.85 0.69 -7.14
N SER A 200 -14.32 -0.45 -6.65
CA SER A 200 -13.47 -1.45 -5.99
C SER A 200 -12.43 -2.02 -6.95
N GLN A 201 -11.37 -2.62 -6.39
CA GLN A 201 -10.31 -3.25 -7.18
C GLN A 201 -10.86 -4.37 -8.08
N GLU A 202 -11.79 -5.18 -7.58
CA GLU A 202 -12.42 -6.26 -8.32
C GLU A 202 -13.22 -5.74 -9.51
N SER A 203 -14.05 -4.71 -9.28
CA SER A 203 -14.81 -4.04 -10.33
C SER A 203 -13.89 -3.42 -11.38
N ALA A 204 -12.85 -2.70 -10.96
CA ALA A 204 -11.89 -2.07 -11.85
C ALA A 204 -11.10 -3.10 -12.68
N ILE A 205 -10.63 -4.19 -12.06
CA ILE A 205 -9.95 -5.29 -12.76
C ILE A 205 -10.87 -5.93 -13.79
N SER A 206 -12.14 -6.21 -13.44
CA SER A 206 -13.06 -6.88 -14.35
C SER A 206 -13.26 -6.10 -15.65
N VAL A 207 -13.29 -4.76 -15.57
CA VAL A 207 -13.44 -3.86 -16.71
C VAL A 207 -12.13 -3.73 -17.49
N LEU A 208 -11.05 -3.40 -16.79
CA LEU A 208 -9.78 -3.02 -17.43
C LEU A 208 -8.96 -4.22 -17.90
N SER A 209 -9.22 -5.41 -17.36
CA SER A 209 -8.52 -6.65 -17.74
C SER A 209 -9.25 -7.43 -18.83
N ALA A 210 -10.58 -7.34 -18.90
CA ALA A 210 -11.34 -7.91 -20.01
C ALA A 210 -10.90 -7.32 -21.36
N THR A 211 -10.35 -6.10 -21.34
CA THR A 211 -9.89 -5.39 -22.53
C THR A 211 -8.42 -5.68 -22.90
N LEU A 212 -7.63 -6.32 -22.03
CA LEU A 212 -6.22 -6.64 -22.29
C LEU A 212 -6.01 -7.76 -23.33
N ASN A 213 -6.99 -8.66 -23.51
CA ASN A 213 -6.85 -9.87 -24.33
C ASN A 213 -7.76 -9.91 -25.58
N GLY A 214 -8.52 -8.84 -25.86
CA GLY A 214 -9.40 -8.73 -27.02
C GLY A 214 -8.79 -7.93 -28.18
N ASP A 215 -9.48 -7.87 -29.33
CA ASP A 215 -9.16 -6.97 -30.46
C ASP A 215 -9.85 -5.60 -30.29
N SER A 216 -9.77 -5.05 -29.08
CA SER A 216 -10.43 -3.79 -28.72
C SER A 216 -9.49 -2.59 -28.93
N THR A 217 -10.07 -1.39 -29.05
CA THR A 217 -9.31 -0.13 -29.07
C THR A 217 -8.37 0.00 -27.87
N ILE A 218 -8.81 -0.49 -26.70
CA ILE A 218 -8.04 -0.47 -25.45
C ILE A 218 -6.86 -1.46 -25.49
N SER A 219 -7.05 -2.67 -26.02
CA SER A 219 -5.96 -3.64 -26.22
C SER A 219 -4.84 -3.07 -27.09
N ARG A 220 -5.23 -2.43 -28.21
CA ARG A 220 -4.28 -1.74 -29.11
C ARG A 220 -3.57 -0.58 -28.42
N LEU A 221 -4.27 0.16 -27.57
CA LEU A 221 -3.67 1.21 -26.75
C LEU A 221 -2.64 0.63 -25.78
N TYR A 222 -2.98 -0.44 -25.06
CA TYR A 222 -2.06 -1.11 -24.13
C TYR A 222 -0.81 -1.64 -24.84
N GLN A 223 -0.95 -2.21 -26.03
CA GLN A 223 0.20 -2.61 -26.86
C GLN A 223 1.06 -1.40 -27.29
N ALA A 224 0.43 -0.31 -27.74
CA ALA A 224 1.13 0.90 -28.19
C ALA A 224 1.94 1.56 -27.06
N PHE A 225 1.39 1.60 -25.85
CA PHE A 225 2.06 2.17 -24.67
C PHE A 225 2.88 1.16 -23.88
N LYS A 226 2.99 -0.10 -24.35
CA LYS A 226 3.75 -1.20 -23.73
C LYS A 226 3.30 -1.51 -22.30
N VAL A 227 1.99 -1.46 -22.05
CA VAL A 227 1.40 -1.95 -20.80
C VAL A 227 1.61 -3.46 -20.74
N ALA A 228 2.31 -3.90 -19.71
CA ALA A 228 2.67 -5.30 -19.48
C ALA A 228 1.66 -6.02 -18.60
N ASN A 229 1.18 -5.34 -17.55
CA ASN A 229 0.27 -5.92 -16.58
C ASN A 229 -0.53 -4.84 -15.83
N ILE A 230 -1.61 -5.26 -15.18
CA ILE A 230 -2.36 -4.46 -14.19
C ILE A 230 -2.27 -5.21 -12.86
N GLU A 231 -1.79 -4.55 -11.83
CA GLU A 231 -1.56 -5.13 -10.51
C GLU A 231 -2.14 -4.25 -9.40
N PRO A 232 -2.32 -4.73 -8.18
CA PRO A 232 -2.68 -3.88 -7.05
C PRO A 232 -1.54 -2.91 -6.68
N CYS A 233 -1.86 -1.67 -6.28
CA CYS A 233 -0.85 -0.68 -5.87
C CYS A 233 -0.28 -0.96 -4.49
N SER A 234 -1.11 -1.41 -3.55
CA SER A 234 -0.57 -2.09 -2.38
C SER A 234 0.00 -3.41 -2.87
N GLU A 235 1.25 -3.71 -2.52
CA GLU A 235 1.53 -5.10 -2.23
C GLU A 235 0.43 -5.51 -1.25
N LEU A 236 -0.47 -6.39 -1.67
CA LEU A 236 -1.15 -7.21 -0.70
C LEU A 236 0.04 -7.72 0.11
N GLU A 237 0.22 -7.20 1.32
CA GLU A 237 0.84 -7.94 2.37
C GLU A 237 -0.03 -9.20 2.50
N ARG A 238 0.11 -10.14 1.56
CA ARG A 238 0.57 -11.45 1.92
C ARG A 238 1.90 -11.21 2.62
N THR A 239 1.82 -10.66 3.82
CA THR A 239 2.67 -11.03 4.92
C THR A 239 2.39 -12.52 5.19
N LEU A 240 2.79 -13.35 4.23
CA LEU A 240 3.72 -14.43 4.49
C LEU A 240 5.14 -13.83 4.60
N SER A 241 5.26 -12.62 5.16
CA SER A 241 6.31 -12.36 6.12
C SER A 241 6.11 -13.42 7.19
N SER A 242 6.81 -14.54 7.02
CA SER A 242 7.26 -15.36 8.12
C SER A 242 8.28 -14.55 8.95
N GLY A 243 7.98 -13.29 9.27
CA GLY A 243 8.34 -12.72 10.54
C GLY A 243 7.46 -13.44 11.54
N ILE A 244 7.93 -14.58 12.03
CA ILE A 244 7.29 -15.26 13.15
C ILE A 244 7.35 -14.26 14.30
N VAL A 245 6.29 -13.48 14.49
CA VAL A 245 6.09 -12.71 15.71
C VAL A 245 5.70 -13.75 16.75
N VAL A 246 6.68 -14.48 17.26
CA VAL A 246 6.47 -15.44 18.33
C VAL A 246 5.98 -14.62 19.51
N SER A 247 4.69 -14.73 19.83
CA SER A 247 4.13 -14.14 21.04
C SER A 247 5.01 -14.53 22.23
N ARG A 248 5.25 -13.61 23.16
CA ARG A 248 6.06 -13.87 24.37
C ARG A 248 5.58 -15.11 25.12
N VAL A 249 4.28 -15.40 25.04
CA VAL A 249 3.64 -16.60 25.59
C VAL A 249 4.12 -17.86 24.87
N THR A 250 4.22 -17.83 23.54
CA THR A 250 4.69 -18.96 22.73
C THR A 250 6.19 -19.23 22.97
N LEU A 251 7.02 -18.20 23.13
CA LEU A 251 8.44 -18.36 23.52
C LEU A 251 8.58 -19.05 24.88
N PHE A 252 7.73 -18.67 25.85
CA PHE A 252 7.71 -19.28 27.17
C PHE A 252 7.39 -20.79 27.10
N TRP A 253 6.36 -21.17 26.33
CA TRP A 253 6.01 -22.58 26.15
C TRP A 253 7.07 -23.40 25.43
N ILE A 254 7.73 -22.82 24.42
CA ILE A 254 8.86 -23.46 23.74
C ILE A 254 10.01 -23.70 24.72
N GLY A 255 10.32 -22.72 25.58
CA GLY A 255 11.34 -22.85 26.62
C GLY A 255 11.01 -23.95 27.63
N VAL A 256 9.76 -24.01 28.12
CA VAL A 256 9.30 -25.06 29.04
C VAL A 256 9.36 -26.44 28.39
N SER A 257 8.97 -26.57 27.12
CA SER A 257 9.03 -27.82 26.37
C SER A 257 10.47 -28.32 26.20
N LEU A 258 11.41 -27.42 25.86
CA LEU A 258 12.83 -27.74 25.73
C LEU A 258 13.44 -28.18 27.06
N LEU A 259 13.10 -27.50 28.16
CA LEU A 259 13.57 -27.86 29.50
C LEU A 259 13.05 -29.25 29.91
N GLY A 260 11.78 -29.55 29.63
CA GLY A 260 11.20 -30.88 29.86
C GLY A 260 11.92 -31.98 29.07
N LEU A 261 12.26 -31.72 27.81
CA LEU A 261 13.00 -32.67 26.97
C LEU A 261 14.40 -32.96 27.55
N LEU A 262 15.12 -31.93 28.02
CA LEU A 262 16.45 -32.10 28.62
C LEU A 262 16.41 -32.95 29.89
N ILE A 263 15.40 -32.75 30.74
CA ILE A 263 15.21 -33.55 31.95
C ILE A 263 14.96 -35.02 31.57
N LEU A 264 14.13 -35.27 30.56
CA LEU A 264 13.82 -36.62 30.11
C LEU A 264 15.06 -37.32 29.54
N ILE A 265 15.86 -36.63 28.72
CA ILE A 265 17.13 -37.16 28.20
C ILE A 265 18.09 -37.48 29.35
N SER A 266 18.21 -36.58 30.34
CA SER A 266 19.05 -36.81 31.52
C SER A 266 18.61 -38.05 32.29
N PHE A 267 17.31 -38.24 32.49
CA PHE A 267 16.77 -39.41 33.19
C PHE A 267 17.02 -40.71 32.42
N CYS A 268 16.90 -40.67 31.09
CA CYS A 268 17.25 -41.81 30.23
C CYS A 268 18.75 -42.15 30.33
N LEU A 269 19.64 -41.16 30.26
CA LEU A 269 21.08 -41.37 30.39
C LEU A 269 21.44 -41.91 31.78
N TYR A 270 20.82 -41.37 32.84
CA TYR A 270 21.01 -41.84 34.20
C TYR A 270 20.56 -43.30 34.37
N SER A 271 19.38 -43.65 33.83
CA SER A 271 18.88 -45.02 33.87
C SER A 271 19.80 -45.98 33.11
N CYS A 272 20.27 -45.60 31.91
CA CYS A 272 21.25 -46.36 31.16
C CYS A 272 22.57 -46.53 31.92
N PHE A 273 23.03 -45.49 32.62
CA PHE A 273 24.23 -45.55 33.43
C PHE A 273 24.07 -46.50 34.62
N ILE A 274 22.94 -46.46 35.32
CA ILE A 274 22.66 -47.35 36.45
C ILE A 274 22.59 -48.81 36.00
N VAL A 275 21.96 -49.10 34.87
CA VAL A 275 21.93 -50.47 34.31
C VAL A 275 23.34 -50.93 33.97
N ARG A 276 24.11 -50.13 33.23
CA ARG A 276 25.53 -50.43 32.91
C ARG A 276 26.40 -50.60 34.15
N TYR A 277 26.18 -49.78 35.16
CA TYR A 277 26.92 -49.82 36.41
C TYR A 277 26.57 -51.08 37.21
N LYS A 278 25.29 -51.46 37.25
CA LYS A 278 24.82 -52.69 37.86
C LYS A 278 25.38 -53.92 37.14
N ASP A 279 25.35 -53.95 35.81
CA ASP A 279 25.93 -55.05 35.02
C ASP A 279 27.43 -55.21 35.31
N CYS A 280 28.17 -54.09 35.40
CA CYS A 280 29.59 -54.08 35.74
C CYS A 280 29.86 -54.57 37.18
N LEU A 281 29.00 -54.20 38.14
CA LEU A 281 29.11 -54.69 39.51
C LEU A 281 28.78 -56.17 39.62
N ASP A 282 27.78 -56.65 38.89
CA ASP A 282 27.38 -58.06 38.88
C ASP A 282 28.47 -58.91 38.19
N GLU A 283 29.11 -58.42 37.13
CA GLU A 283 30.29 -59.05 36.51
C GLU A 283 31.48 -59.11 37.47
N LYS A 284 31.76 -58.02 38.21
CA LYS A 284 32.81 -58.01 39.24
C LYS A 284 32.51 -58.95 40.42
N LYS A 285 31.25 -59.04 40.85
CA LYS A 285 30.82 -59.99 41.89
C LYS A 285 30.93 -61.43 41.40
N ALA A 286 30.58 -61.71 40.14
CA ALA A 286 30.76 -63.02 39.54
C ALA A 286 32.24 -63.41 39.43
N ALA A 287 33.13 -62.46 39.09
CA ALA A 287 34.57 -62.69 39.07
C ALA A 287 35.18 -62.90 40.47
N MET A 288 34.66 -62.24 41.51
CA MET A 288 35.09 -62.44 42.90
C MET A 288 34.55 -63.75 43.49
N ASN A 289 33.33 -64.15 43.16
CA ASN A 289 32.74 -65.41 43.60
C ASN A 289 33.19 -66.61 42.74
N GLY A 290 33.73 -66.37 41.55
CA GLY A 290 34.18 -67.36 40.57
C GLY A 290 35.70 -67.58 40.54
N SER A 291 36.44 -67.17 41.59
CA SER A 291 37.82 -67.64 41.75
C SER A 291 37.85 -69.06 42.31
N GLU A 292 37.33 -70.01 41.53
CA GLU A 292 37.88 -71.36 41.42
C GLU A 292 37.56 -71.89 40.01
N GLU A 293 38.64 -72.02 39.24
CA GLU A 293 38.81 -72.73 37.97
C GLU A 293 38.20 -72.22 36.64
N HIS A 294 39.10 -72.31 35.65
CA HIS A 294 38.98 -72.35 34.20
C HIS A 294 39.01 -71.06 33.35
N SER A 295 40.17 -70.93 32.72
CA SER A 295 40.58 -70.10 31.59
C SER A 295 39.65 -70.12 30.37
N LEU A 296 39.25 -68.93 29.88
CA LEU A 296 39.09 -68.56 28.45
C LEU A 296 38.72 -67.05 28.30
N PRO A 297 38.73 -66.47 27.07
CA PRO A 297 39.61 -65.38 26.68
C PRO A 297 39.16 -63.97 27.11
N ARG A 298 40.18 -63.15 27.37
CA ARG A 298 40.15 -61.73 27.72
C ARG A 298 39.37 -60.89 26.68
N LYS A 299 38.14 -60.47 26.99
CA LYS A 299 37.49 -59.33 26.29
C LYS A 299 37.99 -58.01 26.87
N LYS A 300 38.04 -56.98 26.00
CA LYS A 300 38.64 -55.65 26.24
C LYS A 300 38.28 -55.07 27.62
N PRO A 301 39.25 -54.45 28.33
CA PRO A 301 38.96 -53.79 29.59
C PRO A 301 37.99 -52.62 29.37
N CYS A 302 37.09 -52.41 30.33
CA CYS A 302 36.26 -51.22 30.40
C CYS A 302 37.14 -49.95 30.26
N PRO A 303 36.69 -48.92 29.53
CA PRO A 303 37.40 -47.65 29.54
C PRO A 303 37.45 -47.14 30.99
N SER A 304 38.66 -46.92 31.49
CA SER A 304 38.88 -46.22 32.75
C SER A 304 38.34 -44.80 32.58
N VAL A 305 37.28 -44.46 33.30
CA VAL A 305 36.86 -43.07 33.44
C VAL A 305 37.96 -42.36 34.25
N GLN A 306 38.78 -41.58 33.57
CA GLN A 306 39.66 -40.62 34.24
C GLN A 306 38.78 -39.50 34.80
N PHE A 307 38.63 -39.47 36.12
CA PHE A 307 38.13 -38.29 36.80
C PHE A 307 39.22 -37.23 36.75
N TYR A 308 39.06 -36.22 35.89
CA TYR A 308 39.83 -34.99 36.00
C TYR A 308 39.40 -34.27 37.27
N GLY A 309 40.26 -34.30 38.29
CA GLY A 309 40.11 -33.47 39.47
C GLY A 309 40.25 -32.00 39.09
N ILE A 310 39.28 -31.17 39.48
CA ILE A 310 39.32 -29.73 39.34
C ILE A 310 40.32 -29.20 40.38
N GLN A 311 41.61 -29.14 40.04
CA GLN A 311 42.62 -28.48 40.88
C GLN A 311 43.59 -27.57 40.10
N HIS A 312 43.33 -27.27 38.83
CA HIS A 312 44.07 -26.23 38.11
C HIS A 312 43.11 -25.31 37.33
N LEU A 313 42.39 -24.47 38.07
CA LEU A 313 42.00 -23.14 37.60
C LEU A 313 42.75 -22.15 38.48
N ALA A 314 44.00 -21.90 38.08
CA ALA A 314 44.75 -20.77 38.59
C ALA A 314 44.02 -19.50 38.15
N ILE A 315 43.67 -18.70 39.15
CA ILE A 315 43.34 -17.30 39.03
C ILE A 315 44.61 -16.61 38.50
N THR A 316 44.51 -15.94 37.37
CA THR A 316 45.43 -14.87 37.00
C THR A 316 44.59 -13.62 36.81
N GLU A 317 44.85 -12.65 37.67
CA GLU A 317 44.53 -11.23 37.50
C GLU A 317 45.03 -10.69 36.15
#